data_AF-A0A3Q3KLK3-F1
#
_entry.id   AF-A0A3Q3KLK3-F1
#
_cell.length_a   1.000
_cell.length_b   1.000
_cell.length_c   1.000
_cell.angle_alpha   90.00
_cell.angle_beta   90.00
_cell.angle_gamma   90.00
#
_symmetry.space_group_name_H-M   'P 1'
#
loop_
_entity.id
_entity.type
_entity.pdbx_description
1 polymer ?
#
loop_
_entity_poly.entity_id
_entity_poly.type
_entity_poly.pdbx_seq_one_letter_code
_entity_poly.pdbx_strand_id
1 'polypeptide(L)'
;MTKTPLPCEELVRPLAQLDLHHLEGRWALVAGSYLPNLERFKQRDSAAVYFSRNTSDTTTSYSGSILVDNKCLYKYFNITMEGGSFTYDGTNKSVTSARFVHVPCPDCLVMHVNLVSRKQRREVEQKEMEEFRAQVQCLNLPPPVVMDPTKELCPEETPSDPTAQPEEKTVEQKN
;
A
#
# COMPACT_ATOMS: atom_id res chain seq x y z
N MET A 1 6.86 -19.89 25.50
CA MET A 1 6.24 -18.69 26.11
C MET A 1 5.15 -18.22 25.18
N THR A 2 3.88 -18.40 25.54
CA THR A 2 2.73 -17.93 24.74
C THR A 2 2.55 -16.43 24.99
N LYS A 3 2.83 -15.61 23.97
CA LYS A 3 2.60 -14.16 23.99
C LYS A 3 1.09 -13.91 23.97
N THR A 4 0.56 -13.25 25.00
CA THR A 4 -0.85 -12.82 25.03
C THR A 4 -1.10 -11.92 23.82
N PRO A 5 -2.16 -12.16 23.01
CA PRO A 5 -2.55 -11.24 21.95
C PRO A 5 -2.77 -9.84 22.52
N LEU A 6 -2.21 -8.82 21.85
CA LEU A 6 -2.44 -7.44 22.25
C LEU A 6 -3.95 -7.13 22.18
N PRO A 7 -4.49 -6.30 23.08
CA PRO A 7 -5.87 -5.86 23.01
C PRO A 7 -6.14 -5.14 21.67
N CYS A 8 -7.38 -5.25 21.19
CA CYS A 8 -7.83 -4.74 19.89
C CYS A 8 -7.49 -3.25 19.73
N GLU A 9 -7.66 -2.47 20.80
CA GLU A 9 -7.36 -1.04 20.87
C GLU A 9 -5.88 -0.73 20.60
N GLU A 10 -4.96 -1.61 21.02
CA GLU A 10 -3.53 -1.45 20.77
C GLU A 10 -3.16 -1.86 19.33
N LEU A 11 -3.84 -2.88 18.80
CA LEU A 11 -3.58 -3.41 17.46
C LEU A 11 -4.00 -2.44 16.34
N VAL A 12 -5.01 -1.61 16.57
CA VAL A 12 -5.49 -0.61 15.58
C VAL A 12 -5.06 0.81 15.90
N ARG A 13 -4.26 0.98 16.97
CA ARG A 13 -3.77 2.29 17.40
C ARG A 13 -2.95 2.93 16.28
N PRO A 14 -3.31 4.16 15.84
CA PRO A 14 -2.49 4.90 14.89
C PRO A 14 -1.11 5.19 15.46
N LEU A 15 -0.10 5.15 14.59
CA LEU A 15 1.23 5.64 14.93
C LEU A 15 1.17 7.14 15.21
N ALA A 16 1.85 7.58 16.28
CA ALA A 16 1.90 9.00 16.64
C ALA A 16 2.71 9.80 15.62
N GLN A 17 3.80 9.21 15.13
CA GLN A 17 4.69 9.79 14.14
C GLN A 17 5.27 8.66 13.28
N LEU A 18 5.55 8.97 12.02
CA LEU A 18 6.21 8.09 11.09
C LEU A 18 7.47 8.78 10.57
N ASP A 19 8.59 8.07 10.61
CA ASP A 19 9.82 8.57 9.99
C ASP A 19 9.76 8.31 8.48
N LEU A 20 9.60 9.39 7.71
CA LEU A 20 9.56 9.34 6.25
C LEU A 20 10.87 8.81 5.64
N HIS A 21 12.01 8.98 6.31
CA HIS A 21 13.28 8.44 5.83
C HIS A 21 13.31 6.91 5.91
N HIS A 22 12.59 6.31 6.87
CA HIS A 22 12.47 4.87 7.00
C HIS A 22 11.46 4.25 6.02
N LEU A 23 10.64 5.06 5.34
CA LEU A 23 9.75 4.58 4.30
C LEU A 23 10.41 4.49 2.92
N GLU A 24 11.52 5.19 2.69
CA GLU A 24 12.20 5.23 1.38
C GLU A 24 12.45 3.83 0.82
N GLY A 25 12.10 3.66 -0.46
CA GLY A 25 12.31 2.41 -1.17
C GLY A 25 11.04 1.59 -1.38
N ARG A 26 11.26 0.32 -1.74
CA ARG A 26 10.21 -0.57 -2.24
C ARG A 26 9.61 -1.44 -1.13
N TRP A 27 8.29 -1.50 -1.10
CA TRP A 27 7.48 -2.30 -0.17
C TRP A 27 6.51 -3.20 -0.93
N ALA A 28 6.62 -4.51 -0.73
CA ALA A 28 5.71 -5.48 -1.31
C ALA A 28 4.38 -5.49 -0.52
N LEU A 29 3.27 -5.62 -1.23
CA LEU A 29 1.99 -5.91 -0.62
C LEU A 29 1.92 -7.39 -0.28
N VAL A 30 1.82 -7.72 1.00
CA VAL A 30 1.80 -9.12 1.46
C VAL A 30 0.39 -9.60 1.77
N ALA A 31 -0.45 -8.72 2.31
CA ALA A 31 -1.84 -9.05 2.60
C ALA A 31 -2.72 -7.81 2.59
N GLY A 32 -4.00 -7.99 2.33
CA GLY A 32 -4.96 -6.90 2.48
C GLY A 32 -6.37 -7.40 2.72
N SER A 33 -7.11 -6.61 3.48
CA SER A 33 -8.54 -6.72 3.67
C SER A 33 -9.18 -5.40 3.23
N TYR A 34 -9.87 -5.44 2.10
CA TYR A 34 -10.38 -4.26 1.42
C TYR A 34 -11.89 -4.34 1.24
N LEU A 35 -12.60 -3.39 1.86
CA LEU A 35 -13.97 -3.03 1.50
C LEU A 35 -13.91 -1.76 0.65
N PRO A 36 -14.76 -1.59 -0.38
CA PRO A 36 -15.92 -2.40 -0.73
C PRO A 36 -15.67 -3.48 -1.80
N ASN A 37 -14.44 -3.68 -2.28
CA ASN A 37 -14.21 -4.55 -3.46
C ASN A 37 -13.04 -5.54 -3.27
N LEU A 38 -13.23 -6.50 -2.37
CA LEU A 38 -12.26 -7.58 -2.11
C LEU A 38 -12.01 -8.42 -3.37
N GLU A 39 -13.01 -8.63 -4.23
CA GLU A 39 -12.86 -9.40 -5.47
C GLU A 39 -11.85 -8.76 -6.44
N ARG A 40 -11.90 -7.43 -6.61
CA ARG A 40 -10.87 -6.71 -7.37
C ARG A 40 -9.49 -6.80 -6.73
N PHE A 41 -9.41 -6.92 -5.40
CA PHE A 41 -8.15 -7.10 -4.71
C PHE A 41 -7.55 -8.50 -4.97
N LYS A 42 -8.39 -9.53 -5.03
CA LYS A 42 -7.99 -10.93 -5.32
C LYS A 42 -7.46 -11.15 -6.74
N GLN A 43 -7.83 -10.31 -7.70
CA GLN A 43 -7.34 -10.39 -9.08
C GLN A 43 -5.85 -10.04 -9.22
N ARG A 44 -5.21 -9.52 -8.18
CA ARG A 44 -3.81 -9.11 -8.22
C ARG A 44 -2.93 -10.32 -8.00
N ASP A 45 -2.03 -10.58 -8.95
CA ASP A 45 -0.96 -11.57 -8.77
C ASP A 45 0.04 -11.07 -7.73
N SER A 46 0.38 -9.77 -7.81
CA SER A 46 1.28 -9.11 -6.88
C SER A 46 1.07 -7.60 -6.90
N ALA A 47 1.59 -6.90 -5.89
CA ALA A 47 1.67 -5.45 -5.93
C ALA A 47 2.83 -4.94 -5.07
N ALA A 48 3.36 -3.77 -5.42
CA ALA A 48 4.33 -3.05 -4.63
C ALA A 48 4.00 -1.56 -4.57
N VAL A 49 4.58 -0.88 -3.59
CA VAL A 49 4.70 0.57 -3.60
C VAL A 49 6.16 0.95 -3.45
N TYR A 50 6.56 2.03 -4.10
CA TYR A 50 7.86 2.66 -3.90
C TYR A 50 7.61 4.06 -3.34
N PHE A 51 8.19 4.34 -2.19
CA PHE A 51 8.21 5.69 -1.63
C PHE A 51 9.49 6.39 -2.10
N SER A 52 9.31 7.53 -2.77
CA SER A 52 10.42 8.34 -3.23
C SER A 52 11.20 8.90 -2.05
N ARG A 53 12.50 9.15 -2.27
CA ARG A 53 13.31 9.91 -1.33
C ARG A 53 12.63 11.25 -1.09
N ASN A 54 12.44 11.53 0.19
CA ASN A 54 11.75 12.73 0.60
C ASN A 54 12.68 13.95 0.56
N THR A 55 12.15 15.10 0.13
CA THR A 55 12.82 16.40 0.18
C THR A 55 12.21 17.35 1.22
N SER A 56 11.07 16.99 1.84
CA SER A 56 10.32 17.83 2.79
C SER A 56 9.66 17.01 3.89
N ASP A 57 9.61 17.47 5.14
CA ASP A 57 9.12 16.65 6.26
C ASP A 57 7.64 16.22 6.19
N THR A 58 6.86 16.75 5.24
CA THR A 58 5.40 16.53 5.15
C THR A 58 4.92 16.03 3.80
N THR A 59 5.70 16.13 2.73
CA THR A 59 5.22 15.82 1.37
C THR A 59 6.19 14.88 0.67
N THR A 60 5.70 13.72 0.24
CA THR A 60 6.46 12.79 -0.59
C THR A 60 5.58 12.25 -1.70
N SER A 61 6.16 11.52 -2.65
CA SER A 61 5.42 10.79 -3.67
C SER A 61 5.58 9.29 -3.48
N TYR A 62 4.54 8.56 -3.86
CA TYR A 62 4.62 7.11 -3.98
C TYR A 62 4.13 6.65 -5.35
N SER A 63 4.84 5.68 -5.90
CA SER A 63 4.36 4.92 -7.06
C SER A 63 3.84 3.57 -6.58
N GLY A 64 2.70 3.15 -7.10
CA GLY A 64 2.14 1.82 -6.91
C GLY A 64 2.27 1.02 -8.20
N SER A 65 2.75 -0.22 -8.10
CA SER A 65 2.74 -1.16 -9.20
C SER A 65 1.88 -2.37 -8.84
N ILE A 66 1.13 -2.87 -9.81
CA ILE A 66 0.25 -4.03 -9.65
C ILE A 66 0.47 -4.94 -10.85
N LEU A 67 0.71 -6.23 -10.58
CA LEU A 67 0.71 -7.28 -11.59
C LEU A 67 -0.68 -7.94 -11.63
N VAL A 68 -1.30 -7.95 -12.80
CA VAL A 68 -2.55 -8.66 -13.08
C VAL A 68 -2.42 -9.33 -14.44
N ASP A 69 -2.60 -10.65 -14.52
CA ASP A 69 -2.56 -11.40 -15.78
C ASP A 69 -1.27 -11.14 -16.58
N ASN A 70 -0.12 -11.15 -15.89
CA ASN A 70 1.21 -10.82 -16.44
C ASN A 70 1.35 -9.39 -17.01
N LYS A 71 0.41 -8.48 -16.73
CA LYS A 71 0.49 -7.07 -17.12
C LYS A 71 0.75 -6.19 -15.91
N CYS A 72 1.72 -5.30 -16.06
CA CYS A 72 2.05 -4.32 -15.04
C CYS A 72 1.23 -3.05 -15.22
N LEU A 73 0.57 -2.63 -14.15
CA LEU A 73 -0.16 -1.37 -14.06
C LEU A 73 0.55 -0.49 -13.03
N TYR A 74 0.93 0.70 -13.47
CA TYR A 74 1.58 1.69 -12.62
C TYR A 74 0.62 2.83 -12.30
N LYS A 75 0.71 3.34 -11.08
CA LYS A 75 0.02 4.55 -10.63
C LYS A 75 0.97 5.39 -9.83
N TYR A 76 0.88 6.70 -10.00
CA TYR A 76 1.68 7.66 -9.27
C TYR A 76 0.77 8.58 -8.48
N PHE A 77 1.13 8.84 -7.23
CA PHE A 77 0.37 9.69 -6.34
C PHE A 77 1.32 10.56 -5.51
N ASN A 78 0.92 11.80 -5.30
CA ASN A 78 1.52 12.63 -4.27
C ASN A 78 0.78 12.38 -2.95
N ILE A 79 1.56 12.32 -1.87
CA ILE A 79 1.02 12.18 -0.52
C ILE A 79 1.48 13.31 0.39
N THR A 80 0.55 13.77 1.21
CA THR A 80 0.82 14.70 2.29
C THR A 80 0.62 13.97 3.62
N MET A 81 1.65 13.99 4.46
CA MET A 81 1.69 13.36 5.77
C MET A 81 1.37 14.36 6.88
N GLU A 82 0.57 13.91 7.83
CA GLU A 82 0.24 14.63 9.06
C GLU A 82 0.27 13.63 10.23
N GLY A 83 1.36 13.66 11.00
CA GLY A 83 1.64 12.65 12.03
C GLY A 83 1.80 11.24 11.42
N GLY A 84 1.11 10.25 11.97
CA GLY A 84 1.03 8.90 11.39
C GLY A 84 -0.08 8.71 10.34
N SER A 85 -0.68 9.80 9.86
CA SER A 85 -1.70 9.75 8.80
C SER A 85 -1.14 10.34 7.50
N PHE A 86 -1.66 9.87 6.36
CA PHE A 86 -1.39 10.49 5.08
C PHE A 86 -2.65 10.67 4.26
N THR A 87 -2.61 11.63 3.36
CA THR A 87 -3.67 11.90 2.37
C THR A 87 -3.09 11.76 0.98
N TYR A 88 -3.88 11.21 0.05
CA TYR A 88 -3.51 11.11 -1.36
C TYR A 88 -4.66 11.60 -2.25
N ASP A 89 -4.31 12.24 -3.37
CA ASP A 89 -5.28 12.62 -4.41
C ASP A 89 -5.52 11.42 -5.33
N GLY A 90 -6.58 10.67 -5.02
CA GLY A 90 -6.84 9.34 -5.56
C GLY A 90 -7.58 9.28 -6.89
N THR A 91 -7.75 10.40 -7.60
CA THR A 91 -8.70 10.64 -8.72
C THR A 91 -10.13 10.96 -8.27
N ASN A 92 -10.76 11.96 -8.91
CA ASN A 92 -12.08 12.56 -8.64
C ASN A 92 -12.27 13.33 -7.31
N LYS A 93 -11.34 14.24 -6.98
CA LYS A 93 -11.50 15.29 -5.95
C LYS A 93 -11.82 14.80 -4.52
N SER A 94 -11.73 13.51 -4.23
CA SER A 94 -11.87 12.98 -2.88
C SER A 94 -10.49 12.75 -2.27
N VAL A 95 -10.12 13.62 -1.33
CA VAL A 95 -8.96 13.40 -0.48
C VAL A 95 -9.24 12.17 0.38
N THR A 96 -8.49 11.10 0.15
CA THR A 96 -8.63 9.87 0.96
C THR A 96 -7.58 9.88 2.07
N SER A 97 -8.03 9.81 3.33
CA SER A 97 -7.14 9.72 4.49
C SER A 97 -6.83 8.28 4.86
N ALA A 98 -5.56 8.00 5.09
CA ALA A 98 -5.01 6.73 5.50
C ALA A 98 -4.25 6.89 6.81
N ARG A 99 -4.21 5.85 7.66
CA ARG A 99 -3.40 5.87 8.88
C ARG A 99 -2.45 4.68 8.94
N PHE A 100 -1.24 4.88 9.43
CA PHE A 100 -0.35 3.78 9.76
C PHE A 100 -0.65 3.29 11.17
N VAL A 101 -0.69 1.98 11.37
CA VAL A 101 -0.93 1.36 12.67
C VAL A 101 0.29 0.61 13.18
N HIS A 102 0.32 0.35 14.48
CA HIS A 102 1.40 -0.41 15.09
C HIS A 102 1.53 -1.81 14.48
N VAL A 103 2.77 -2.23 14.24
CA VAL A 103 3.11 -3.54 13.69
C VAL A 103 4.25 -4.18 14.49
N PRO A 104 4.25 -5.51 14.68
CA PRO A 104 5.25 -6.21 15.49
C PRO A 104 6.59 -6.45 14.78
N CYS A 105 6.65 -6.24 13.46
CA CYS A 105 7.81 -6.52 12.64
C CYS A 105 8.51 -5.22 12.20
N PRO A 106 9.86 -5.19 12.23
CA PRO A 106 10.64 -4.00 11.90
C PRO A 106 10.58 -3.63 10.42
N ASP A 107 10.16 -4.56 9.55
CA ASP A 107 10.12 -4.43 8.11
C ASP A 107 8.69 -4.50 7.54
N CYS A 108 7.69 -4.25 8.38
CA CYS A 108 6.27 -4.23 8.01
C CYS A 108 5.67 -2.83 8.11
N LEU A 109 4.59 -2.62 7.37
CA LEU A 109 3.82 -1.39 7.36
C LEU A 109 2.35 -1.73 7.12
N VAL A 110 1.47 -1.46 8.08
CA VAL A 110 0.02 -1.63 7.91
C VAL A 110 -0.63 -0.26 7.71
N MET A 111 -1.33 -0.11 6.59
CA MET A 111 -2.11 1.05 6.24
C MET A 111 -3.60 0.80 6.45
N HIS A 112 -4.20 1.61 7.28
CA HIS A 112 -5.62 1.65 7.57
C HIS A 112 -6.30 2.70 6.70
N VAL A 113 -6.69 2.28 5.49
CA VAL A 113 -7.65 2.97 4.59
C VAL A 113 -8.96 2.18 4.52
N ASN A 114 -9.05 1.06 5.27
CA ASN A 114 -9.38 -0.32 4.86
C ASN A 114 -8.08 -1.15 4.88
N LEU A 115 -7.95 -2.08 5.84
CA LEU A 115 -6.68 -2.61 6.37
C LEU A 115 -5.78 -3.34 5.35
N VAL A 116 -4.61 -2.78 5.04
CA VAL A 116 -3.66 -3.33 4.07
C VAL A 116 -2.28 -3.48 4.72
N SER A 117 -1.68 -4.67 4.66
CA SER A 117 -0.34 -4.97 5.19
C SER A 117 0.71 -5.07 4.08
N ARG A 118 1.80 -4.34 4.25
CA ARG A 118 2.96 -4.31 3.35
C ARG A 118 4.21 -4.70 4.12
N LYS A 119 5.17 -5.30 3.43
CA LYS A 119 6.43 -5.74 4.01
C LYS A 119 7.57 -5.57 3.01
N GLN A 120 8.77 -5.28 3.52
CA GLN A 120 9.96 -5.16 2.67
C GLN A 120 10.41 -6.54 2.17
N ARG A 121 10.28 -7.57 3.01
CA ARG A 121 10.44 -8.99 2.65
C ARG A 121 9.12 -9.58 2.17
N ARG A 122 9.17 -10.51 1.20
CA ARG A 122 7.97 -11.12 0.60
C ARG A 122 7.33 -12.21 1.46
N GLU A 123 8.14 -12.86 2.30
CA GLU A 123 7.67 -13.91 3.21
C GLU A 123 7.14 -13.30 4.51
N VAL A 124 5.96 -13.75 4.92
CA VAL A 124 5.32 -13.37 6.18
C VAL A 124 5.44 -14.54 7.15
N GLU A 125 6.00 -14.28 8.33
CA GLU A 125 6.07 -15.28 9.38
C GLU A 125 4.67 -15.57 9.93
N GLN A 126 4.45 -16.79 10.41
CA GLN A 126 3.14 -17.20 10.93
C GLN A 126 2.63 -16.27 12.04
N LYS A 127 3.53 -15.84 12.93
CA LYS A 127 3.22 -14.92 14.03
C LYS A 127 2.74 -13.55 13.53
N GLU A 128 3.36 -13.00 12.50
CA GLU A 128 2.99 -11.72 11.91
C GLU A 128 1.60 -11.80 11.24
N MET A 129 1.34 -12.92 10.57
CA MET A 129 0.04 -13.19 9.94
C MET A 129 -1.08 -13.40 10.98
N GLU A 130 -0.79 -14.03 12.11
CA GLU A 130 -1.74 -14.19 13.23
C GLU A 130 -2.13 -12.83 13.84
N GLU A 131 -1.17 -11.93 14.04
CA GLU A 131 -1.43 -10.57 14.53
C GLU A 131 -2.22 -9.74 13.49
N PHE A 132 -1.92 -9.87 12.19
CA PHE A 132 -2.71 -9.22 11.13
C PHE A 132 -4.15 -9.74 11.09
N ARG A 133 -4.37 -11.05 11.26
CA ARG A 133 -5.72 -11.62 11.37
C ARG A 133 -6.47 -11.09 12.59
N ALA A 134 -5.79 -10.91 13.72
CA ALA A 134 -6.38 -10.28 14.90
C ALA A 134 -6.82 -8.83 14.63
N GLN A 135 -6.01 -8.05 13.91
CA GLN A 135 -6.39 -6.70 13.45
C GLN A 135 -7.62 -6.71 12.53
N VAL A 136 -7.66 -7.63 11.56
CA VAL A 136 -8.82 -7.81 10.66
C VAL A 136 -10.10 -8.15 11.44
N GLN A 137 -10.01 -9.08 12.39
CA GLN A 137 -11.14 -9.49 13.24
C GLN A 137 -11.62 -8.34 14.14
N CYS A 138 -10.69 -7.65 14.79
CA CYS A 138 -10.96 -6.47 15.62
C CYS A 138 -11.75 -5.39 14.87
N LEU A 139 -11.49 -5.22 13.59
CA LEU A 139 -12.16 -4.24 12.73
C LEU A 139 -13.41 -4.77 12.01
N ASN A 140 -13.85 -6.01 12.30
CA ASN A 140 -14.94 -6.70 11.61
C ASN A 140 -14.78 -6.70 10.07
N LEU A 141 -13.53 -6.80 9.60
CA LEU A 141 -13.21 -6.83 8.18
C LEU A 141 -13.24 -8.27 7.63
N PRO A 142 -13.45 -8.47 6.32
CA PRO A 142 -13.43 -9.81 5.74
C PRO A 142 -12.04 -10.47 5.88
N PRO A 143 -11.96 -11.82 5.85
CA PRO A 143 -10.69 -12.53 5.93
C PRO A 143 -9.66 -11.97 4.95
N PRO A 144 -8.39 -11.84 5.38
CA PRO A 144 -7.38 -11.22 4.55
C PRO A 144 -7.06 -12.09 3.34
N VAL A 145 -6.87 -11.45 2.20
CA VAL A 145 -6.27 -12.08 1.02
C VAL A 145 -4.76 -11.98 1.16
N VAL A 146 -4.08 -13.12 1.08
CA VAL A 146 -2.62 -13.23 1.16
C VAL A 146 -2.06 -13.36 -0.25
N MET A 147 -1.06 -12.56 -0.58
CA MET A 147 -0.40 -12.61 -1.89
C MET A 147 0.56 -13.80 -1.96
N ASP A 148 0.70 -14.38 -3.15
CA ASP A 148 1.65 -15.46 -3.39
C ASP A 148 3.09 -14.90 -3.49
N PRO A 149 4.00 -15.25 -2.57
CA PRO A 149 5.36 -14.70 -2.54
C PRO A 149 6.21 -15.10 -3.76
N THR A 150 5.81 -16.17 -4.49
CA THR A 150 6.51 -16.66 -5.68
C THR A 150 6.20 -15.86 -6.93
N LYS A 151 5.13 -15.06 -6.93
CA LYS A 151 4.77 -14.20 -8.06
C LYS A 151 5.76 -13.07 -8.20
N GLU A 152 6.15 -12.78 -9.44
CA GLU A 152 7.04 -11.67 -9.74
C GLU A 152 6.40 -10.34 -9.38
N LEU A 153 7.22 -9.38 -8.95
CA LEU A 153 6.80 -7.99 -8.80
C LEU A 153 7.12 -7.27 -10.11
N CYS A 154 6.30 -6.29 -10.47
CA CYS A 154 6.61 -5.40 -11.57
C CYS A 154 7.98 -4.72 -11.37
N PRO A 155 8.74 -4.47 -12.46
CA PRO A 155 9.97 -3.68 -12.40
C PRO A 155 9.69 -2.27 -11.86
N GLU A 156 10.72 -1.58 -11.36
CA GLU A 156 10.56 -0.16 -11.05
C GLU A 156 10.48 0.58 -12.37
N GLU A 157 9.48 1.44 -12.52
CA GLU A 157 9.62 2.54 -13.47
C GLU A 157 10.36 3.66 -12.75
N THR A 158 11.66 3.81 -13.06
CA THR A 158 12.28 5.13 -12.93
C THR A 158 11.48 6.08 -13.80
N PRO A 159 11.12 7.28 -13.34
CA PRO A 159 10.50 8.27 -14.21
C PRO A 159 11.52 8.59 -15.32
N SER A 160 11.37 7.92 -16.45
CA SER A 160 11.98 8.34 -17.71
C SER A 160 11.42 9.72 -18.00
N ASP A 161 12.32 10.66 -18.26
CA ASP A 161 12.14 12.05 -18.67
C ASP A 161 10.68 12.52 -18.91
N PRO A 162 10.22 13.63 -18.31
CA PRO A 162 8.85 14.18 -18.48
C PRO A 162 8.46 14.57 -19.92
N THR A 163 9.28 14.30 -20.93
CA THR A 163 9.11 14.82 -22.29
C THR A 163 8.49 13.83 -23.28
N ALA A 164 8.11 12.62 -22.87
CA ALA A 164 7.38 11.69 -23.74
C ALA A 164 5.89 11.63 -23.38
N GLN A 165 5.15 12.71 -23.66
CA GLN A 165 3.71 12.59 -23.83
C GLN A 165 3.43 11.78 -25.10
N PRO A 166 2.53 10.76 -25.07
CA PRO A 166 1.89 10.30 -26.28
C PRO A 166 0.95 11.42 -26.75
N GLU A 167 1.30 12.05 -27.88
CA GLU A 167 0.41 12.95 -28.60
C GLU A 167 -0.94 12.25 -28.84
N GLU A 168 -1.98 12.83 -28.27
CA GLU A 168 -3.37 12.56 -28.59
C GLU A 168 -3.61 12.94 -30.06
N LYS A 169 -3.50 11.97 -30.96
CA LYS A 169 -3.99 12.13 -32.33
C LYS A 169 -5.51 12.06 -32.31
N THR A 170 -6.12 13.23 -32.19
CA THR A 170 -7.50 13.50 -32.60
C THR A 170 -7.67 13.07 -34.07
N VAL A 171 -8.49 12.06 -34.31
CA VAL A 171 -9.04 11.81 -35.64
C VAL A 171 -10.34 12.59 -35.73
N GLU A 172 -10.29 13.74 -36.41
CA GLU A 172 -11.45 14.51 -36.82
C GLU A 172 -12.32 13.67 -37.78
N GLN A 173 -13.59 13.46 -37.42
CA GLN A 173 -14.62 12.96 -38.32
C GLN A 173 -15.15 14.13 -39.15
N LYS A 174 -14.87 14.10 -40.46
CA LYS A 174 -15.42 15.02 -41.46
C LYS A 174 -16.84 14.58 -41.84
N ASN A 175 -17.79 15.50 -41.68
CA ASN A 175 -19.14 15.47 -42.28
C ASN A 175 -19.08 15.45 -43.81
#